data_AF-A0A947R6H5-F1
#
_entry.id   AF-A0A947R6H5-F1
#
_cell.length_a   1.000
_cell.length_b   1.000
_cell.length_c   1.000
_cell.angle_alpha   90.00
_cell.angle_beta   90.00
_cell.angle_gamma   90.00
#
_symmetry.space_group_name_H-M   'P 1'
#
loop_
_entity.id
_entity.type
_entity.pdbx_description
1 polymer ?
#
loop_
_entity_poly.entity_id
_entity_poly.type
_entity_poly.pdbx_seq_one_letter_code
_entity_poly.pdbx_strand_id
1 'polypeptide(L)'
;MRRFNIRIYQLYDFIELIFIIVGIIGSVCSIWSVYSSEPSLKQAIIVAISIVTCGTIISLIKIRKLRKVAITNLENLSKCFHATAHHVRNQHAAICKRFKNGEKQLTLEELNLNLNNVCKIVLDNLSTILNEITGEKINVCIKYFCIDQPVYFSKLTHEEKENLCVTVLSRCKYSENRRSNTKDKIIDNTDLKWITFEKYKHFAEPDLESFNRRLQETTKFEKYLDSNSSWKDTYKAKITVPIQLDMSFLRNSAVEGKSYDLLGFITADSPSTSAFRDDNLEYMVEICKAFADVIYRYLERYIYLCGELHNKNGNTNSTCS
;
A
#
# COMPACT_ATOMS: atom_id res chain seq x y z
N MET A 1 -6.19 -18.68 -2.12
CA MET A 1 -6.51 -18.40 -3.55
C MET A 1 -5.28 -18.21 -4.47
N ARG A 2 -4.03 -18.37 -3.99
CA ARG A 2 -2.84 -18.55 -4.87
C ARG A 2 -3.06 -19.65 -5.92
N ARG A 3 -3.77 -20.72 -5.53
CA ARG A 3 -4.22 -21.80 -6.42
C ARG A 3 -5.18 -21.35 -7.53
N PHE A 4 -5.91 -20.23 -7.43
CA PHE A 4 -6.90 -19.84 -8.43
C PHE A 4 -6.29 -19.02 -9.57
N ASN A 5 -5.40 -18.06 -9.28
CA ASN A 5 -4.62 -17.38 -10.31
C ASN A 5 -3.59 -18.32 -10.95
N ILE A 6 -2.95 -19.19 -10.16
CA ILE A 6 -2.16 -20.31 -10.69
C ILE A 6 -3.04 -21.18 -11.59
N ARG A 7 -4.30 -21.47 -11.24
CA ARG A 7 -5.23 -22.23 -12.10
C ARG A 7 -5.62 -21.49 -13.37
N ILE A 8 -5.72 -20.16 -13.38
CA ILE A 8 -6.03 -19.40 -14.61
C ILE A 8 -4.83 -19.42 -15.56
N TYR A 9 -3.61 -19.18 -15.05
CA TYR A 9 -2.40 -19.32 -15.87
C TYR A 9 -2.19 -20.77 -16.31
N GLN A 10 -2.40 -21.75 -15.44
CA GLN A 10 -2.41 -23.18 -15.80
C GLN A 10 -3.50 -23.52 -16.79
N LEU A 11 -4.66 -22.86 -16.75
CA LEU A 11 -5.73 -23.04 -17.73
C LEU A 11 -5.31 -22.44 -19.09
N TYR A 12 -4.64 -21.29 -19.11
CA TYR A 12 -4.06 -20.75 -20.33
C TYR A 12 -2.94 -21.65 -20.88
N ASP A 13 -2.03 -22.13 -20.04
CA ASP A 13 -0.96 -23.06 -20.42
C ASP A 13 -1.54 -24.41 -20.90
N PHE A 14 -2.62 -24.87 -20.28
CA PHE A 14 -3.34 -26.08 -20.67
C PHE A 14 -4.10 -25.90 -21.99
N ILE A 15 -4.73 -24.75 -22.19
CA ILE A 15 -5.37 -24.39 -23.46
C ILE A 15 -4.30 -24.26 -24.56
N GLU A 16 -3.15 -23.66 -24.27
CA GLU A 16 -2.01 -23.58 -25.18
C GLU A 16 -1.48 -24.97 -25.55
N LEU A 17 -1.33 -25.86 -24.56
CA LEU A 17 -0.96 -27.26 -24.78
C LEU A 17 -1.99 -27.99 -25.65
N ILE A 18 -3.29 -27.80 -25.41
CA ILE A 18 -4.36 -28.36 -26.26
C ILE A 18 -4.22 -27.84 -27.69
N PHE A 19 -3.99 -26.54 -27.88
CA PHE A 19 -3.80 -25.98 -29.23
C PHE A 19 -2.54 -26.55 -29.92
N ILE A 20 -1.45 -26.78 -29.19
CA ILE A 20 -0.25 -27.45 -29.72
C ILE A 20 -0.58 -28.89 -30.15
N ILE A 21 -1.26 -29.66 -29.29
CA ILE A 21 -1.66 -31.05 -29.59
C ILE A 21 -2.60 -31.11 -30.81
N VAL A 22 -3.63 -30.26 -30.84
CA VAL A 22 -4.56 -30.14 -31.97
C VAL A 22 -3.84 -29.71 -33.24
N GLY A 23 -2.85 -28.82 -33.14
CA GLY A 23 -1.99 -28.43 -34.24
C GLY A 23 -1.19 -29.60 -34.80
N ILE A 24 -0.53 -30.39 -33.94
CA ILE A 24 0.23 -31.59 -34.34
C ILE A 24 -0.68 -32.62 -35.01
N ILE A 25 -1.83 -32.94 -34.40
CA ILE A 25 -2.81 -33.87 -34.98
C ILE A 25 -3.32 -33.35 -36.32
N GLY A 26 -3.65 -32.06 -36.41
CA GLY A 26 -4.06 -31.39 -37.64
C GLY A 26 -3.01 -31.48 -38.74
N SER A 27 -1.73 -31.29 -38.42
CA SER A 27 -0.63 -31.46 -39.38
C SER A 27 -0.52 -32.90 -39.88
N VAL A 28 -0.63 -33.90 -39.00
CA VAL A 28 -0.61 -35.32 -39.38
C VAL A 28 -1.83 -35.67 -40.26
N CYS A 29 -3.03 -35.23 -39.89
CA CYS A 29 -4.24 -35.41 -40.69
C CYS A 29 -4.14 -34.70 -42.06
N SER A 30 -3.50 -33.53 -42.13
CA SER A 30 -3.27 -32.81 -43.38
C SER A 30 -2.38 -33.62 -44.33
N ILE A 31 -1.28 -34.17 -43.80
CA ILE A 31 -0.37 -35.04 -44.57
C ILE A 31 -1.14 -36.27 -45.07
N TRP A 32 -1.95 -36.92 -44.23
CA TRP A 32 -2.76 -38.06 -44.64
C TRP A 32 -3.83 -37.69 -45.69
N SER A 33 -4.42 -36.50 -45.58
CA SER A 33 -5.44 -36.03 -46.53
C SER A 33 -4.91 -35.89 -47.96
N VAL A 34 -3.62 -35.59 -48.14
CA VAL A 34 -2.97 -35.55 -49.46
C VAL A 34 -3.02 -36.92 -50.15
N TYR A 35 -2.94 -37.99 -49.37
CA TYR A 35 -3.03 -39.37 -49.85
C TYR A 35 -4.46 -39.91 -49.94
N SER A 36 -5.45 -39.23 -49.37
CA SER A 36 -6.86 -39.63 -49.48
C SER A 36 -7.46 -39.15 -50.81
N SER A 37 -8.21 -40.02 -51.47
CA SER A 37 -8.87 -39.75 -52.75
C SER A 37 -10.19 -39.00 -52.61
N GLU A 38 -10.74 -38.88 -51.39
CA GLU A 38 -12.08 -38.32 -51.16
C GLU A 38 -12.09 -36.79 -51.03
N PRO A 39 -12.84 -36.06 -51.88
CA PRO A 39 -12.87 -34.60 -51.88
C PRO A 39 -13.61 -34.00 -50.68
N SER A 40 -14.63 -34.69 -50.14
CA SER A 40 -15.40 -34.25 -48.97
C SER A 40 -14.54 -34.23 -47.70
N LEU A 41 -13.71 -35.25 -47.50
CA LEU A 41 -12.79 -35.34 -46.37
C LEU A 41 -11.73 -34.22 -46.42
N LYS A 42 -11.20 -33.91 -47.61
CA LYS A 42 -10.27 -32.78 -47.80
C LYS A 42 -10.89 -31.45 -47.40
N GLN A 43 -12.13 -31.18 -47.82
CA GLN A 43 -12.83 -29.95 -47.47
C GLN A 43 -13.08 -29.83 -45.96
N ALA A 44 -13.50 -30.92 -45.30
CA ALA A 44 -13.72 -30.95 -43.85
C ALA A 44 -12.43 -30.67 -43.06
N ILE A 45 -11.29 -31.24 -43.48
CA ILE A 45 -9.99 -31.02 -42.84
C ILE A 45 -9.54 -29.56 -42.99
N ILE A 46 -9.69 -28.98 -44.19
CA ILE A 46 -9.35 -27.57 -44.44
C ILE A 46 -10.17 -26.63 -43.54
N VAL A 47 -11.47 -26.87 -43.40
CA VAL A 47 -12.34 -26.09 -42.50
C VAL A 47 -11.90 -26.23 -41.04
N ALA A 48 -11.60 -27.45 -40.58
CA ALA A 48 -11.15 -27.69 -39.20
C ALA A 48 -9.83 -26.95 -38.89
N ILE A 49 -8.84 -27.02 -39.78
CA ILE A 49 -7.56 -26.29 -39.65
C ILE A 49 -7.81 -24.78 -39.60
N SER A 50 -8.71 -24.27 -40.45
CA SER A 50 -9.04 -22.84 -40.51
C SER A 50 -9.64 -22.36 -39.18
N ILE A 51 -10.57 -23.13 -38.59
CA ILE A 51 -11.18 -22.80 -37.29
C ILE A 51 -10.13 -22.79 -36.17
N VAL A 52 -9.27 -23.81 -36.11
CA VAL A 52 -8.20 -23.89 -35.10
C VAL A 52 -7.24 -22.71 -35.25
N THR A 53 -6.84 -22.39 -36.48
CA THR A 53 -5.92 -21.27 -36.78
C THR A 53 -6.54 -19.93 -36.40
N CYS A 54 -7.82 -19.70 -36.71
CA CYS A 54 -8.52 -18.50 -36.27
C CYS A 54 -8.60 -18.41 -34.73
N GLY A 55 -8.88 -19.52 -34.06
CA GLY A 55 -8.93 -19.60 -32.59
C GLY A 55 -7.58 -19.28 -31.94
N THR A 56 -6.47 -19.81 -32.48
CA THR A 56 -5.12 -19.52 -31.97
C THR A 56 -4.74 -18.05 -32.20
N ILE A 57 -5.06 -17.48 -33.36
CA ILE A 57 -4.82 -16.05 -33.63
C ILE A 57 -5.56 -15.17 -32.61
N ILE A 58 -6.84 -15.45 -32.33
CA ILE A 58 -7.62 -14.69 -31.34
C ILE A 58 -7.01 -14.80 -29.94
N SER A 59 -6.60 -16.00 -29.53
CA SER A 59 -5.96 -16.24 -28.24
C SER A 59 -4.63 -15.48 -28.12
N LEU A 60 -3.78 -15.51 -29.16
CA LEU A 60 -2.52 -14.76 -29.20
C LEU A 60 -2.75 -13.25 -29.10
N ILE A 61 -3.78 -12.71 -29.76
CA ILE A 61 -4.15 -11.30 -29.66
C ILE A 61 -4.55 -10.95 -28.21
N LYS A 62 -5.37 -11.79 -27.55
CA LYS A 62 -5.77 -11.58 -26.16
C LYS A 62 -4.58 -11.65 -25.19
N ILE A 63 -3.70 -12.64 -25.34
CA ILE A 63 -2.49 -12.78 -24.52
C ILE A 63 -1.58 -11.57 -24.68
N ARG A 64 -1.37 -11.10 -25.91
CA ARG A 64 -0.58 -9.87 -26.17
C ARG A 64 -1.20 -8.65 -25.50
N LYS A 65 -2.53 -8.50 -25.55
CA LYS A 65 -3.24 -7.40 -24.87
C LYS A 65 -3.07 -7.47 -23.35
N LEU A 66 -3.26 -8.65 -22.76
CA LEU A 66 -3.07 -8.87 -21.31
C LEU A 66 -1.62 -8.60 -20.88
N ARG A 67 -0.64 -9.09 -21.64
CA ARG A 67 0.78 -8.84 -21.39
C ARG A 67 1.11 -7.35 -21.47
N LYS A 68 0.55 -6.63 -22.45
CA LYS A 68 0.74 -5.17 -22.57
C LYS A 68 0.22 -4.46 -21.32
N VAL A 69 -0.99 -4.78 -20.87
CA VAL A 69 -1.57 -4.21 -19.64
C VAL A 69 -0.70 -4.54 -18.42
N ALA A 70 -0.27 -5.79 -18.27
CA ALA A 70 0.59 -6.19 -17.15
C ALA A 70 1.93 -5.45 -17.14
N ILE A 71 2.58 -5.29 -18.31
CA ILE A 71 3.83 -4.53 -18.44
C ILE A 71 3.60 -3.05 -18.10
N THR A 72 2.54 -2.43 -18.63
CA THR A 72 2.22 -1.03 -18.31
C THR A 72 1.97 -0.82 -16.83
N ASN A 73 1.24 -1.74 -16.16
CA ASN A 73 1.01 -1.67 -14.72
C ASN A 73 2.32 -1.80 -13.93
N LEU A 74 3.20 -2.72 -14.33
CA LEU A 74 4.51 -2.90 -13.70
C LEU A 74 5.42 -1.68 -13.91
N GLU A 75 5.42 -1.09 -15.10
CA GLU A 75 6.16 0.13 -15.40
C GLU A 75 5.66 1.30 -14.55
N ASN A 76 4.35 1.48 -14.42
CA ASN A 76 3.75 2.53 -13.60
C ASN A 76 4.10 2.34 -12.12
N LEU A 77 3.96 1.11 -11.61
CA LEU A 77 4.37 0.75 -10.25
C LEU A 77 5.85 1.09 -10.02
N SER A 78 6.74 0.64 -10.90
CA SER A 78 8.18 0.87 -10.78
C SER A 78 8.54 2.34 -10.87
N LYS A 79 7.89 3.11 -11.76
CA LYS A 79 8.12 4.56 -11.90
C LYS A 79 7.71 5.31 -10.63
N CYS A 80 6.50 5.06 -10.12
CA CYS A 80 6.00 5.69 -8.91
C CYS A 80 6.84 5.32 -7.69
N PHE A 81 7.19 4.05 -7.52
CA PHE A 81 8.04 3.62 -6.41
C PHE A 81 9.45 4.22 -6.48
N HIS A 82 10.08 4.19 -7.66
CA HIS A 82 11.39 4.81 -7.88
C HIS A 82 11.35 6.32 -7.62
N ALA A 83 10.33 7.03 -8.11
CA ALA A 83 10.16 8.45 -7.88
C ALA A 83 10.02 8.77 -6.39
N THR A 84 9.23 7.99 -5.65
CA THR A 84 9.09 8.12 -4.19
C THR A 84 10.42 7.91 -3.49
N ALA A 85 11.10 6.79 -3.73
CA ALA A 85 12.37 6.48 -3.09
C ALA A 85 13.45 7.54 -3.39
N HIS A 86 13.53 7.98 -4.65
CA HIS A 86 14.45 9.01 -5.08
C HIS A 86 14.16 10.37 -4.42
N HIS A 87 12.88 10.78 -4.39
CA HIS A 87 12.47 12.03 -3.78
C HIS A 87 12.75 12.05 -2.28
N VAL A 88 12.33 11.02 -1.54
CA VAL A 88 12.55 10.89 -0.09
C VAL A 88 14.05 10.91 0.23
N ARG A 89 14.86 10.13 -0.51
CA ARG A 89 16.32 10.10 -0.32
C ARG A 89 16.94 11.47 -0.53
N ASN A 90 16.57 12.18 -1.60
CA ASN A 90 17.17 13.48 -1.92
C ASN A 90 16.75 14.55 -0.92
N GLN A 91 15.49 14.56 -0.48
CA GLN A 91 15.02 15.49 0.55
C GLN A 91 15.67 15.20 1.91
N HIS A 92 15.81 13.92 2.28
CA HIS A 92 16.56 13.53 3.48
C HIS A 92 18.01 14.02 3.42
N ALA A 93 18.71 13.85 2.29
CA ALA A 93 20.08 14.32 2.14
C ALA A 93 20.17 15.86 2.18
N ALA A 94 19.24 16.56 1.50
CA ALA A 94 19.19 18.01 1.45
C ALA A 94 18.99 18.61 2.85
N ILE A 95 18.03 18.09 3.62
CA ILE A 95 17.73 18.62 4.96
C ILE A 95 18.88 18.37 5.95
N CYS A 96 19.53 17.21 5.86
CA CYS A 96 20.72 16.90 6.65
C CYS A 96 21.89 17.83 6.32
N LYS A 97 22.10 18.14 5.02
CA LYS A 97 23.16 19.05 4.58
C LYS A 97 22.92 20.47 5.10
N ARG A 98 21.68 20.98 4.94
CA ARG A 98 21.30 22.31 5.44
C ARG A 98 21.51 22.43 6.95
N PHE A 99 21.10 21.42 7.72
CA PHE A 99 21.32 21.40 9.17
C PHE A 99 22.80 21.38 9.57
N LYS A 100 23.65 20.59 8.87
CA LYS A 100 25.08 20.47 9.16
C LYS A 100 25.90 21.71 8.79
N ASN A 101 25.57 22.36 7.68
CA ASN A 101 26.36 23.46 7.14
C ASN A 101 26.22 24.78 7.92
N GLY A 102 25.41 24.81 8.99
CA GLY A 102 25.12 26.04 9.72
C GLY A 102 24.46 27.12 8.86
N GLU A 103 23.92 26.74 7.69
CA GLU A 103 23.14 27.64 6.85
C GLU A 103 22.00 28.20 7.69
N LYS A 104 21.85 29.54 7.66
CA LYS A 104 20.83 30.34 8.36
C LYS A 104 19.62 29.50 8.77
N GLN A 105 19.57 29.21 10.06
CA GLN A 105 18.48 28.61 10.84
C GLN A 105 17.40 27.91 10.01
N LEU A 106 17.61 26.61 9.69
CA LEU A 106 16.49 25.73 9.34
C LEU A 106 15.43 25.88 10.43
N THR A 107 14.32 26.54 10.11
CA THR A 107 13.26 26.80 11.10
C THR A 107 12.35 25.58 11.22
N LEU A 108 11.62 25.49 12.33
CA LEU A 108 10.60 24.45 12.50
C LEU A 108 9.52 24.54 11.41
N GLU A 109 9.18 25.75 10.99
CA GLU A 109 8.21 25.99 9.91
C GLU A 109 8.69 25.43 8.56
N GLU A 110 9.94 25.69 8.18
CA GLU A 110 10.52 25.14 6.95
C GLU A 110 10.59 23.61 7.00
N LEU A 111 10.94 23.05 8.16
CA LEU A 111 11.00 21.62 8.40
C LEU A 111 9.61 20.97 8.27
N ASN A 112 8.56 21.62 8.81
CA ASN A 112 7.17 21.19 8.68
C ASN A 112 6.67 21.26 7.24
N LEU A 113 7.00 22.34 6.52
CA LEU A 113 6.63 22.51 5.12
C LEU A 113 7.28 21.41 4.26
N ASN A 114 8.57 21.12 4.49
CA ASN A 114 9.28 20.06 3.78
C ASN A 114 8.66 18.69 4.07
N LEU A 115 8.39 18.39 5.36
CA LEU A 115 7.73 17.15 5.76
C LEU A 115 6.39 16.96 5.04
N ASN A 116 5.54 17.97 5.04
CA ASN A 116 4.23 17.92 4.39
C ASN A 116 4.36 17.66 2.88
N ASN A 117 5.31 18.34 2.22
CA ASN A 117 5.56 18.16 0.78
C ASN A 117 6.03 16.74 0.45
N VAL A 118 6.99 16.21 1.22
CA VAL A 118 7.50 14.84 1.03
C VAL A 118 6.39 13.82 1.25
N CYS A 119 5.65 13.94 2.36
CA CYS A 119 4.54 13.04 2.67
C CYS A 119 3.46 13.09 1.58
N LYS A 120 3.13 14.29 1.07
CA LYS A 120 2.14 14.45 0.01
C LYS A 120 2.54 13.71 -1.26
N ILE A 121 3.78 13.87 -1.72
CA ILE A 121 4.28 13.18 -2.93
C ILE A 121 4.26 11.66 -2.74
N VAL A 122 4.66 11.18 -1.56
CA VAL A 122 4.64 9.75 -1.21
C VAL A 122 3.20 9.21 -1.27
N LEU A 123 2.24 9.93 -0.69
CA LEU A 123 0.83 9.52 -0.65
C LEU A 123 0.14 9.62 -2.01
N ASP A 124 0.48 10.61 -2.83
CA ASP A 124 -0.03 10.75 -4.20
C ASP A 124 0.44 9.59 -5.07
N ASN A 125 1.72 9.21 -4.97
CA ASN A 125 2.26 8.04 -5.68
C ASN A 125 1.62 6.73 -5.20
N LEU A 126 1.45 6.56 -3.89
CA LEU A 126 0.78 5.37 -3.33
C LEU A 126 -0.68 5.28 -3.77
N SER A 127 -1.44 6.38 -3.67
CA SER A 127 -2.82 6.46 -4.15
C SER A 127 -2.91 6.15 -5.64
N THR A 128 -2.01 6.67 -6.46
CA THR A 128 -1.96 6.39 -7.90
C THR A 128 -1.75 4.90 -8.17
N ILE A 129 -0.77 4.27 -7.50
CA ILE A 129 -0.51 2.83 -7.64
C ILE A 129 -1.76 2.02 -7.26
N LEU A 130 -2.36 2.30 -6.11
CA LEU A 130 -3.52 1.55 -5.63
C LEU A 130 -4.73 1.76 -6.54
N ASN A 131 -4.97 2.98 -7.05
CA ASN A 131 -6.03 3.24 -8.03
C ASN A 131 -5.84 2.43 -9.32
N GLU A 132 -4.62 2.40 -9.87
CA GLU A 132 -4.31 1.69 -11.11
C GLU A 132 -4.47 0.16 -10.96
N ILE A 133 -4.07 -0.41 -9.83
CA ILE A 133 -4.18 -1.86 -9.61
C ILE A 133 -5.64 -2.26 -9.33
N THR A 134 -6.37 -1.46 -8.56
CA THR A 134 -7.74 -1.80 -8.13
C THR A 134 -8.80 -1.40 -9.15
N GLY A 135 -8.54 -0.39 -9.97
CA GLY A 135 -9.54 0.27 -10.81
C GLY A 135 -10.54 1.10 -10.01
N GLU A 136 -10.32 1.29 -8.70
CA GLU A 136 -11.23 1.96 -7.79
C GLU A 136 -10.60 3.26 -7.24
N LYS A 137 -11.43 4.14 -6.69
CA LYS A 137 -10.93 5.35 -6.01
C LYS A 137 -10.38 4.99 -4.62
N ILE A 138 -9.09 5.21 -4.41
CA ILE A 138 -8.37 4.98 -3.17
C ILE A 138 -7.84 6.32 -2.63
N ASN A 139 -8.25 6.68 -1.42
CA ASN A 139 -7.67 7.80 -0.68
C ASN A 139 -6.60 7.26 0.26
N VAL A 140 -5.53 8.03 0.45
CA VAL A 140 -4.45 7.62 1.34
C VAL A 140 -4.05 8.79 2.23
N CYS A 141 -3.80 8.54 3.51
CA CYS A 141 -3.32 9.53 4.45
C CYS A 141 -2.27 8.96 5.42
N ILE A 142 -1.48 9.86 6.02
CA ILE A 142 -0.60 9.55 7.13
C ILE A 142 -1.22 10.11 8.40
N LYS A 143 -1.43 9.23 9.39
CA LYS A 143 -1.78 9.60 10.77
C LYS A 143 -0.51 9.48 11.62
N TYR A 144 -0.12 10.52 12.33
CA TYR A 144 1.17 10.61 13.01
C TYR A 144 0.99 11.01 14.48
N PHE A 145 1.84 10.49 15.37
CA PHE A 145 1.81 10.85 16.80
C PHE A 145 2.33 12.27 17.00
N CYS A 146 1.44 13.19 17.40
CA CYS A 146 1.66 14.62 17.73
C CYS A 146 3.03 15.24 17.36
N ILE A 147 3.03 16.15 16.39
CA ILE A 147 4.23 16.79 15.80
C ILE A 147 5.06 17.60 16.83
N ASP A 148 4.40 18.19 17.82
CA ASP A 148 5.02 19.18 18.72
C ASP A 148 5.99 18.54 19.73
N GLN A 149 5.78 17.26 20.05
CA GLN A 149 6.69 16.47 20.86
C GLN A 149 6.74 15.06 20.29
N PRO A 150 7.65 14.80 19.34
CA PRO A 150 7.76 13.47 18.77
C PRO A 150 8.26 12.51 19.85
N VAL A 151 7.35 11.71 20.39
CA VAL A 151 7.68 10.69 21.38
C VAL A 151 7.79 9.34 20.69
N TYR A 152 8.92 8.69 20.88
CA TYR A 152 9.10 7.30 20.52
C TYR A 152 8.09 6.44 21.28
N PHE A 153 7.21 5.73 20.57
CA PHE A 153 6.16 4.89 21.19
C PHE A 153 6.75 3.88 22.18
N SER A 154 7.97 3.41 21.88
CA SER A 154 8.74 2.52 22.74
C SER A 154 9.09 3.12 24.12
N LYS A 155 9.06 4.45 24.29
CA LYS A 155 9.37 5.15 25.55
C LYS A 155 8.14 5.46 26.41
N LEU A 156 6.94 5.27 25.89
CA LEU A 156 5.69 5.57 26.59
C LEU A 156 5.29 4.47 27.59
N THR A 157 4.77 4.89 28.74
CA THR A 157 4.06 4.05 29.72
C THR A 157 2.73 3.53 29.15
N HIS A 158 2.08 2.59 29.83
CA HIS A 158 0.79 2.05 29.37
C HIS A 158 -0.30 3.14 29.36
N GLU A 159 -0.39 3.93 30.42
CA GLU A 159 -1.36 5.03 30.56
C GLU A 159 -1.15 6.14 29.50
N GLU A 160 0.10 6.47 29.19
CA GLU A 160 0.40 7.43 28.11
C GLU A 160 0.01 6.88 26.74
N LYS A 161 0.14 5.57 26.52
CA LYS A 161 -0.29 4.93 25.27
C LYS A 161 -1.81 4.97 25.11
N GLU A 162 -2.57 4.72 26.17
CA GLU A 162 -4.05 4.77 26.13
C GLU A 162 -4.57 6.17 25.81
N ASN A 163 -3.86 7.20 26.25
CA ASN A 163 -4.18 8.60 25.96
C ASN A 163 -3.56 9.13 24.67
N LEU A 164 -2.80 8.30 23.96
CA LEU A 164 -2.08 8.71 22.76
C LEU A 164 -3.06 9.06 21.63
N CYS A 165 -2.79 10.20 21.00
CA CYS A 165 -3.57 10.70 19.88
C CYS A 165 -2.72 10.75 18.61
N VAL A 166 -3.36 10.52 17.47
CA VAL A 166 -2.81 10.76 16.15
C VAL A 166 -3.46 11.97 15.52
N THR A 167 -2.71 12.70 14.71
CA THR A 167 -3.22 13.75 13.84
C THR A 167 -2.94 13.36 12.40
N VAL A 168 -3.83 13.73 11.49
CA VAL A 168 -3.55 13.58 10.06
C VAL A 168 -2.44 14.55 9.68
N LEU A 169 -1.27 14.01 9.32
CA LEU A 169 -0.11 14.77 8.89
C LEU A 169 -0.27 15.21 7.43
N SER A 170 -0.66 14.27 6.57
CA SER A 170 -0.80 14.54 5.14
C SER A 170 -1.82 13.61 4.50
N ARG A 171 -2.35 14.02 3.35
CA ARG A 171 -3.37 13.35 2.56
C ARG A 171 -2.98 13.39 1.10
N CYS A 172 -3.36 12.37 0.34
CA CYS A 172 -3.26 12.45 -1.11
C CYS A 172 -4.23 13.49 -1.67
N LYS A 173 -3.91 14.02 -2.85
CA LYS A 173 -4.63 15.08 -3.57
C LYS A 173 -6.15 14.86 -3.66
N TYR A 174 -6.59 13.60 -3.80
CA TYR A 174 -8.02 13.26 -3.93
C TYR A 174 -8.83 13.40 -2.63
N SER A 175 -8.16 13.65 -1.51
CA SER A 175 -8.77 13.67 -0.17
C SER A 175 -8.49 14.95 0.64
N GLU A 176 -7.88 15.98 0.04
CA GLU A 176 -7.50 17.23 0.73
C GLU A 176 -8.69 17.95 1.40
N ASN A 177 -9.89 17.86 0.81
CA ASN A 177 -11.09 18.51 1.34
C ASN A 177 -11.83 17.69 2.41
N ARG A 178 -11.33 16.49 2.78
CA ARG A 178 -11.96 15.63 3.79
C ARG A 178 -11.37 15.91 5.19
N ARG A 179 -12.05 16.80 5.94
CA ARG A 179 -11.96 17.07 7.40
C ARG A 179 -10.78 17.89 7.94
N SER A 180 -11.08 18.58 9.04
CA SER A 180 -10.19 19.39 9.88
C SER A 180 -9.12 18.55 10.61
N ASN A 181 -7.97 19.18 10.91
CA ASN A 181 -6.87 18.66 11.74
C ASN A 181 -7.32 18.32 13.18
N THR A 182 -8.11 17.27 13.31
CA THR A 182 -8.63 16.76 14.57
C THR A 182 -7.66 15.73 15.12
N LYS A 183 -7.46 15.76 16.44
CA LYS A 183 -6.69 14.76 17.17
C LYS A 183 -7.61 13.57 17.42
N ASP A 184 -7.22 12.41 16.91
CA ASP A 184 -7.95 11.16 17.07
C ASP A 184 -7.25 10.30 18.14
N LYS A 185 -7.95 9.90 19.19
CA LYS A 185 -7.40 8.92 20.16
C LYS A 185 -7.26 7.56 19.49
N ILE A 186 -6.15 6.86 19.76
CA ILE A 186 -5.92 5.52 19.19
C ILE A 186 -7.01 4.54 19.63
N ILE A 187 -7.38 4.57 20.92
CA ILE A 187 -8.35 3.61 21.49
C ILE A 187 -9.76 3.75 20.89
N ASP A 188 -10.08 4.93 20.35
CA ASP A 188 -11.36 5.23 19.71
C ASP A 188 -11.41 4.81 18.22
N ASN A 189 -10.34 4.20 17.71
CA ASN A 189 -10.25 3.72 16.33
C ASN A 189 -9.84 2.24 16.35
N THR A 190 -10.73 1.34 15.93
CA THR A 190 -10.50 -0.12 16.01
C THR A 190 -9.22 -0.53 15.28
N ASP A 191 -8.99 0.01 14.09
CA ASP A 191 -7.81 -0.30 13.29
C ASP A 191 -6.49 0.13 13.96
N LEU A 192 -6.47 1.31 14.57
CA LEU A 192 -5.30 1.81 15.28
C LEU A 192 -5.08 1.03 16.59
N LYS A 193 -6.15 0.83 17.36
CA LYS A 193 -6.12 0.06 18.63
C LYS A 193 -5.54 -1.33 18.41
N TRP A 194 -6.03 -2.05 17.40
CA TRP A 194 -5.60 -3.43 17.13
C TRP A 194 -4.13 -3.52 16.75
N ILE A 195 -3.64 -2.60 15.93
CA ILE A 195 -2.21 -2.54 15.56
C ILE A 195 -1.35 -2.21 16.79
N THR A 196 -1.76 -1.22 17.58
CA THR A 196 -0.96 -0.69 18.69
C THR A 196 -0.94 -1.58 19.94
N PHE A 197 -2.11 -2.07 20.37
CA PHE A 197 -2.26 -2.77 21.65
C PHE A 197 -2.38 -4.28 21.49
N GLU A 198 -3.01 -4.74 20.40
CA GLU A 198 -3.25 -6.16 20.16
C GLU A 198 -2.17 -6.80 19.26
N LYS A 199 -1.14 -6.01 18.91
CA LYS A 199 0.06 -6.44 18.15
C LYS A 199 -0.26 -7.00 16.76
N TYR A 200 -1.33 -6.52 16.13
CA TYR A 200 -1.62 -6.83 14.74
C TYR A 200 -0.56 -6.19 13.84
N LYS A 201 -0.08 -6.93 12.84
CA LYS A 201 0.92 -6.42 11.88
C LYS A 201 0.37 -5.29 11.00
N HIS A 202 -0.95 -5.29 10.79
CA HIS A 202 -1.72 -4.33 10.02
C HIS A 202 -3.22 -4.60 10.26
N PHE A 203 -4.07 -3.68 9.83
CA PHE A 203 -5.51 -3.86 9.72
C PHE A 203 -5.91 -3.78 8.26
N ALA A 204 -6.70 -4.72 7.74
CA ALA A 204 -7.08 -4.75 6.34
C ALA A 204 -8.44 -5.44 6.18
N GLU A 205 -9.45 -4.69 5.76
CA GLU A 205 -10.81 -5.19 5.58
C GLU A 205 -11.39 -4.73 4.23
N PRO A 206 -11.78 -5.67 3.34
CA PRO A 206 -12.43 -5.36 2.05
C PRO A 206 -13.84 -4.80 2.22
N ASP A 207 -14.52 -5.21 3.28
CA ASP A 207 -15.89 -4.85 3.59
C ASP A 207 -16.02 -4.62 5.09
N LEU A 208 -15.91 -3.36 5.47
CA LEU A 208 -15.99 -2.89 6.85
C LEU A 208 -17.37 -3.08 7.46
N GLU A 209 -18.44 -3.07 6.66
CA GLU A 209 -19.78 -3.30 7.18
C GLU A 209 -20.00 -4.77 7.52
N SER A 210 -19.58 -5.67 6.62
CA SER A 210 -19.56 -7.10 6.91
C SER A 210 -18.62 -7.44 8.06
N PHE A 211 -17.45 -6.80 8.14
CA PHE A 211 -16.55 -6.93 9.29
C PHE A 211 -17.20 -6.47 10.59
N ASN A 212 -17.82 -5.30 10.61
CA ASN A 212 -18.51 -4.78 11.80
C ASN A 212 -19.62 -5.74 12.27
N ARG A 213 -20.38 -6.32 11.34
CA ARG A 213 -21.40 -7.33 11.66
C ARG A 213 -20.76 -8.58 12.29
N ARG A 214 -19.69 -9.12 11.70
CA ARG A 214 -18.96 -10.27 12.26
C ARG A 214 -18.39 -9.98 13.65
N LEU A 215 -17.88 -8.77 13.87
CA LEU A 215 -17.34 -8.35 15.16
C LEU A 215 -18.43 -8.32 16.24
N GLN A 216 -19.61 -7.78 15.92
CA GLN A 216 -20.78 -7.76 16.80
C GLN A 216 -21.31 -9.17 17.09
N GLU A 217 -21.35 -10.05 16.09
CA GLU A 217 -21.79 -11.44 16.26
C GLU A 217 -20.84 -12.24 17.18
N THR A 218 -19.53 -12.03 17.02
CA THR A 218 -18.49 -12.82 17.72
C THR A 218 -18.29 -12.34 19.16
N THR A 219 -18.28 -11.03 19.39
CA THR A 219 -17.95 -10.43 20.69
C THR A 219 -19.18 -9.98 21.49
N LYS A 220 -20.36 -9.94 20.86
CA LYS A 220 -21.64 -9.41 21.39
C LYS A 220 -21.66 -7.94 21.81
N PHE A 221 -20.51 -7.32 22.08
CA PHE A 221 -20.41 -5.97 22.64
C PHE A 221 -19.51 -5.02 21.85
N GLU A 222 -18.62 -5.53 20.99
CA GLU A 222 -17.74 -4.68 20.21
C GLU A 222 -18.34 -4.33 18.84
N LYS A 223 -18.14 -3.07 18.45
CA LYS A 223 -18.43 -2.55 17.11
C LYS A 223 -17.16 -1.94 16.54
N TYR A 224 -17.06 -1.87 15.23
CA TYR A 224 -15.99 -1.13 14.57
C TYR A 224 -16.15 0.36 14.89
N LEU A 225 -15.07 0.96 15.39
CA LEU A 225 -14.94 2.35 15.77
C LEU A 225 -13.97 3.05 14.84
N ASP A 226 -14.29 4.29 14.49
CA ASP A 226 -13.42 5.20 13.76
C ASP A 226 -13.75 6.63 14.17
N SER A 227 -12.78 7.55 14.03
CA SER A 227 -13.00 8.98 14.26
C SER A 227 -14.06 9.59 13.36
N ASN A 228 -14.44 8.92 12.27
CA ASN A 228 -15.66 9.20 11.52
C ASN A 228 -16.83 8.35 12.01
N SER A 229 -17.74 8.95 12.81
CA SER A 229 -19.00 8.29 13.18
C SER A 229 -19.88 7.90 11.98
N SER A 230 -19.77 8.62 10.86
CA SER A 230 -20.42 8.34 9.57
C SER A 230 -19.46 7.64 8.59
N TRP A 231 -18.55 6.80 9.09
CA TRP A 231 -17.59 6.08 8.24
C TRP A 231 -18.27 5.26 7.15
N LYS A 232 -19.44 4.66 7.45
CA LYS A 232 -20.24 3.84 6.53
C LYS A 232 -20.60 4.57 5.23
N ASP A 233 -20.80 5.88 5.31
CA ASP A 233 -21.16 6.73 4.15
C ASP A 233 -19.92 7.20 3.38
N THR A 234 -18.73 7.08 3.97
CA THR A 234 -17.49 7.69 3.47
C THR A 234 -16.56 6.68 2.82
N TYR A 235 -16.41 5.51 3.43
CA TYR A 235 -15.56 4.43 2.97
C TYR A 235 -16.10 3.06 3.42
N LYS A 236 -15.92 2.05 2.58
CA LYS A 236 -16.40 0.68 2.76
C LYS A 236 -15.28 -0.35 2.89
N ALA A 237 -14.08 -0.02 2.42
CA ALA A 237 -12.89 -0.85 2.51
C ALA A 237 -11.72 -0.03 3.06
N LYS A 238 -10.84 -0.65 3.85
CA LYS A 238 -9.72 0.05 4.51
C LYS A 238 -8.52 -0.85 4.73
N ILE A 239 -7.34 -0.30 4.50
CA ILE A 239 -6.04 -0.86 4.88
C ILE A 239 -5.35 0.18 5.77
N THR A 240 -4.89 -0.24 6.95
CA THR A 240 -4.06 0.57 7.84
C THR A 240 -2.81 -0.22 8.17
N VAL A 241 -1.64 0.37 7.90
CA VAL A 241 -0.33 -0.22 8.19
C VAL A 241 0.47 0.69 9.12
N PRO A 242 1.22 0.13 10.09
CA PRO A 242 2.08 0.91 10.95
C PRO A 242 3.28 1.46 10.19
N ILE A 243 3.70 2.68 10.53
CA ILE A 243 5.00 3.25 10.19
C ILE A 243 5.92 2.91 11.36
N GLN A 244 6.65 1.81 11.24
CA GLN A 244 7.44 1.27 12.35
C GLN A 244 8.79 0.70 11.93
N LEU A 245 9.71 0.60 12.88
CA LEU A 245 10.97 -0.13 12.74
C LEU A 245 11.06 -1.24 13.77
N ASP A 246 11.47 -2.42 13.32
CA ASP A 246 11.79 -3.52 14.22
C ASP A 246 13.12 -3.26 14.91
N MET A 247 13.07 -3.04 16.22
CA MET A 247 14.22 -2.67 17.03
C MET A 247 15.12 -3.88 17.35
N SER A 248 14.67 -5.11 17.07
CA SER A 248 15.48 -6.32 17.26
C SER A 248 16.70 -6.38 16.35
N PHE A 249 16.67 -5.68 15.22
CA PHE A 249 17.79 -5.64 14.27
C PHE A 249 18.87 -4.60 14.63
N LEU A 250 18.65 -3.77 15.65
CA LEU A 250 19.63 -2.80 16.11
C LEU A 250 20.54 -3.44 17.18
N ARG A 251 21.81 -3.67 16.83
CA ARG A 251 22.80 -4.47 17.60
C ARG A 251 23.08 -4.02 19.05
N ASN A 252 22.50 -2.91 19.51
CA ASN A 252 22.71 -2.30 20.83
C ASN A 252 21.39 -2.04 21.60
N SER A 253 20.24 -2.54 21.15
CA SER A 253 18.98 -2.41 21.90
C SER A 253 18.98 -3.37 23.09
N ALA A 254 19.65 -2.96 24.17
CA ALA A 254 19.64 -3.60 25.50
C ALA A 254 18.25 -3.55 26.19
N VAL A 255 17.18 -3.41 25.42
CA VAL A 255 15.81 -3.30 25.94
C VAL A 255 15.08 -4.59 25.64
N GLU A 256 15.28 -5.57 26.52
CA GLU A 256 14.47 -6.78 26.55
C GLU A 256 12.98 -6.41 26.51
N GLY A 257 12.26 -6.93 25.51
CA GLY A 257 10.81 -6.80 25.39
C GLY A 257 10.27 -5.68 24.49
N LYS A 258 11.10 -4.85 23.83
CA LYS A 258 10.61 -3.82 22.87
C LYS A 258 10.93 -4.23 21.43
N SER A 259 9.93 -4.75 20.72
CA SER A 259 10.13 -5.24 19.35
C SER A 259 9.97 -4.15 18.28
N TYR A 260 9.16 -3.11 18.48
CA TYR A 260 8.91 -2.09 17.45
C TYR A 260 8.93 -0.67 17.99
N ASP A 261 9.47 0.25 17.19
CA ASP A 261 9.32 1.69 17.36
C ASP A 261 8.30 2.21 16.33
N LEU A 262 7.18 2.73 16.81
CA LEU A 262 6.02 3.13 16.00
C LEU A 262 5.94 4.66 15.94
N LEU A 263 5.87 5.21 14.73
CA LEU A 263 5.80 6.66 14.51
C LEU A 263 4.41 7.14 14.07
N GLY A 264 3.59 6.23 13.55
CA GLY A 264 2.26 6.54 13.03
C GLY A 264 1.74 5.43 12.13
N PHE A 265 0.86 5.80 11.20
CA PHE A 265 0.15 4.87 10.32
C PHE A 265 -0.02 5.46 8.93
N ILE A 266 0.05 4.61 7.91
CA ILE A 266 -0.51 4.88 6.60
C ILE A 266 -1.88 4.21 6.54
N THR A 267 -2.91 4.98 6.18
CA THR A 267 -4.27 4.47 5.98
C THR A 267 -4.68 4.71 4.54
N ALA A 268 -5.08 3.64 3.85
CA ALA A 268 -5.71 3.65 2.54
C ALA A 268 -7.19 3.24 2.66
N ASP A 269 -8.10 4.04 2.14
CA ASP A 269 -9.55 3.80 2.19
C ASP A 269 -10.22 3.95 0.82
N SER A 270 -11.36 3.28 0.64
CA SER A 270 -12.15 3.35 -0.58
C SER A 270 -13.65 3.37 -0.29
N PRO A 271 -14.49 4.11 -1.05
CA PRO A 271 -15.93 4.00 -0.99
C PRO A 271 -16.48 2.68 -1.59
N SER A 272 -15.62 1.84 -2.19
CA SER A 272 -16.03 0.58 -2.80
C SER A 272 -15.48 -0.63 -2.05
N THR A 273 -16.31 -1.68 -1.92
CA THR A 273 -15.89 -2.99 -1.39
C THR A 273 -15.10 -3.82 -2.41
N SER A 274 -15.12 -3.42 -3.70
CA SER A 274 -14.33 -4.07 -4.75
C SER A 274 -12.87 -3.60 -4.79
N ALA A 275 -12.49 -2.61 -3.99
CA ALA A 275 -11.16 -2.02 -3.97
C ALA A 275 -10.09 -3.01 -3.49
N PHE A 276 -10.28 -3.60 -2.31
CA PHE A 276 -9.27 -4.44 -1.67
C PHE A 276 -9.70 -5.91 -1.60
N ARG A 277 -9.98 -6.52 -2.75
CA ARG A 277 -10.52 -7.88 -2.84
C ARG A 277 -9.65 -8.91 -2.11
N ASP A 278 -10.28 -9.94 -1.54
CA ASP A 278 -9.57 -10.98 -0.77
C ASP A 278 -8.40 -11.65 -1.53
N ASP A 279 -8.49 -11.73 -2.86
CA ASP A 279 -7.48 -12.35 -3.70
C ASP A 279 -6.24 -11.48 -3.93
N ASN A 280 -6.33 -10.16 -3.70
CA ASN A 280 -5.23 -9.20 -3.85
C ASN A 280 -4.92 -8.37 -2.59
N LEU A 281 -5.69 -8.52 -1.51
CA LEU A 281 -5.58 -7.76 -0.26
C LEU A 281 -4.15 -7.74 0.30
N GLU A 282 -3.55 -8.92 0.47
CA GLU A 282 -2.19 -9.05 1.02
C GLU A 282 -1.16 -8.32 0.15
N TYR A 283 -1.31 -8.37 -1.18
CA TYR A 283 -0.42 -7.65 -2.08
C TYR A 283 -0.51 -6.13 -1.91
N MET A 284 -1.73 -5.60 -1.72
CA MET A 284 -1.94 -4.17 -1.45
C MET A 284 -1.39 -3.76 -0.08
N VAL A 285 -1.54 -4.62 0.92
CA VAL A 285 -0.95 -4.43 2.26
C VAL A 285 0.57 -4.32 2.15
N GLU A 286 1.23 -5.22 1.42
CA GLU A 286 2.68 -5.18 1.23
C GLU A 286 3.15 -3.91 0.49
N ILE A 287 2.39 -3.43 -0.50
CA ILE A 287 2.67 -2.12 -1.13
C ILE A 287 2.60 -1.01 -0.08
N CYS A 288 1.55 -0.97 0.74
CA CYS A 288 1.41 0.05 1.77
C CYS A 288 2.56 0.00 2.79
N LYS A 289 2.96 -1.20 3.22
CA LYS A 289 4.12 -1.39 4.12
C LYS A 289 5.42 -0.91 3.49
N ALA A 290 5.67 -1.22 2.21
CA ALA A 290 6.88 -0.74 1.53
C ALA A 290 6.97 0.79 1.51
N PHE A 291 5.84 1.49 1.35
CA PHE A 291 5.78 2.95 1.47
C PHE A 291 5.94 3.43 2.93
N ALA A 292 5.40 2.69 3.90
CA ALA A 292 5.59 2.96 5.33
C ALA A 292 7.07 2.87 5.74
N ASP A 293 7.80 1.88 5.21
CA ASP A 293 9.22 1.71 5.47
C ASP A 293 10.07 2.86 4.89
N VAL A 294 9.74 3.30 3.67
CA VAL A 294 10.42 4.43 3.03
C VAL A 294 10.20 5.73 3.82
N ILE A 295 8.97 5.98 4.28
CA ILE A 295 8.66 7.22 5.01
C ILE A 295 9.19 7.18 6.45
N TYR A 296 9.29 6.02 7.09
CA TYR A 296 9.81 5.86 8.46
C TYR A 296 11.17 6.57 8.61
N ARG A 297 12.11 6.32 7.68
CA ARG A 297 13.46 6.91 7.73
C ARG A 297 13.46 8.42 7.67
N TYR A 298 12.53 8.99 6.90
CA TYR A 298 12.39 10.43 6.79
C TYR A 298 11.79 11.02 8.08
N LEU A 299 10.74 10.38 8.61
CA LEU A 299 10.10 10.80 9.86
C LEU A 299 11.06 10.70 11.05
N GLU A 300 11.79 9.60 11.20
CA GLU A 300 12.83 9.41 12.22
C GLU A 300 13.86 10.56 12.20
N ARG A 301 14.31 10.95 11.01
CA ARG A 301 15.24 12.08 10.87
C ARG A 301 14.58 13.41 11.23
N TYR A 302 13.34 13.62 10.78
CA TYR A 302 12.58 14.83 11.10
C TYR A 302 12.42 14.99 12.61
N ILE A 303 12.04 13.93 13.32
CA ILE A 303 11.91 13.87 14.79
C ILE A 303 13.20 14.34 15.47
N TYR A 304 14.32 13.76 15.05
CA TYR A 304 15.64 14.13 15.57
C TYR A 304 15.93 15.62 15.36
N LEU A 305 15.70 16.14 14.16
CA LEU A 305 15.95 17.55 13.84
C LEU A 305 15.05 18.51 14.64
N CYS A 306 13.78 18.15 14.84
CA CYS A 306 12.87 18.90 15.70
C CYS A 306 13.42 18.99 17.13
N GLY A 307 13.86 17.87 17.70
CA GLY A 307 14.44 17.84 19.05
C GLY A 307 15.67 18.76 19.19
N GLU A 308 16.57 18.71 18.22
CA GLU A 308 17.77 19.57 18.20
C GLU A 308 17.44 21.06 18.09
N LEU A 309 16.43 21.43 17.30
CA LEU A 309 15.99 22.83 17.17
C LEU A 309 15.33 23.34 18.45
N HIS A 310 14.53 22.51 19.12
CA HIS A 310 13.94 22.87 20.43
C HIS A 310 15.02 23.09 21.50
N ASN A 311 16.03 22.21 21.56
CA ASN A 311 17.14 22.35 22.51
C ASN A 311 17.96 23.63 22.27
N LYS A 312 18.21 24.00 21.01
CA LYS A 312 18.90 25.25 20.68
C LYS A 312 18.10 26.48 21.12
N ASN A 313 16.79 26.50 20.91
CA ASN A 313 15.93 27.62 21.28
C ASN A 313 15.70 27.72 22.80
N GLY A 314 15.72 26.59 23.52
CA GLY A 314 15.67 26.55 24.98
C GLY A 314 16.92 27.14 25.65
N ASN A 315 18.11 26.86 25.10
CA ASN A 315 19.38 27.39 25.63
C ASN A 315 19.60 28.88 25.34
N THR A 316 18.91 29.47 24.36
CA THR A 316 18.99 30.92 24.12
C THR A 316 18.15 31.75 25.10
N ASN A 317 17.23 31.13 25.85
CA ASN A 317 16.39 31.82 26.84
C ASN A 317 16.94 31.72 28.28
N SER A 318 18.07 31.04 28.51
CA SER A 318 18.69 30.87 29.83
C SER A 318 19.92 31.76 30.09
N THR A 319 20.18 32.76 29.24
CA THR A 319 21.28 33.74 29.42
C THR A 319 20.80 35.17 29.68
N CYS A 320 19.58 35.33 30.18
CA CYS A 320 19.14 36.56 30.84
C CYS A 320 18.59 36.19 32.22
N SER A 321 19.50 36.03 33.18
CA SER A 321 19.21 36.08 34.62
C SER A 321 20.38 36.78 35.28
#